data_AF-A0A9X2M0Z9-F1
#
_entry.id   AF-A0A9X2M0Z9-F1
#
_cell.length_a   1.000
_cell.length_b   1.000
_cell.length_c   1.000
_cell.angle_alpha   90.00
_cell.angle_beta   90.00
_cell.angle_gamma   90.00
#
_symmetry.space_group_name_H-M   'P 1'
#
loop_
_entity.id
_entity.type
_entity.pdbx_description
1 polymer ?
#
loop_
_entity_poly.entity_id
_entity_poly.type
_entity_poly.pdbx_seq_one_letter_code
_entity_poly.pdbx_strand_id
1 'polypeptide(L)'
;MSTIRTQRIRRFAALPPWRRRWARVRAPRPEDEEYQAVAYEAVQILFDAVAGFGLTDERAIDAVRALRTIIHGFAGLESADAFQMERDPADSYRFVVDMLINSMRAEAAISGPDTAPLHVGEGP
;
A
#
# COMPACT_ATOMS: atom_id res chain seq x y z
N MET A 1 28.24 12.13 7.17
CA MET A 1 27.18 11.48 7.98
C MET A 1 26.19 12.56 8.39
N SER A 2 24.89 12.60 8.10
CA SER A 2 23.95 11.76 7.35
C SER A 2 22.69 12.64 7.12
N THR A 3 22.71 13.53 6.11
CA THR A 3 21.60 14.49 5.84
C THR A 3 20.69 14.05 4.69
N ILE A 4 20.76 12.78 4.29
CA ILE A 4 19.94 12.20 3.21
C ILE A 4 18.97 11.19 3.84
N ARG A 5 17.85 11.65 4.43
CA ARG A 5 16.72 10.72 4.70
C ARG A 5 15.31 11.33 4.85
N THR A 6 15.12 12.65 4.74
CA THR A 6 13.81 13.29 5.04
C THR A 6 13.19 14.05 3.86
N GLN A 7 13.66 13.86 2.63
CA GLN A 7 13.25 14.70 1.48
C GLN A 7 12.15 14.12 0.56
N ARG A 8 11.52 12.97 0.88
CA ARG A 8 10.36 12.48 0.08
C ARG A 8 9.00 12.86 0.65
N ILE A 9 8.83 12.88 1.97
CA ILE A 9 7.53 13.15 2.62
C ILE A 9 7.13 14.64 2.53
N ARG A 10 8.10 15.56 2.65
CA ARG A 10 7.85 17.01 2.45
C ARG A 10 7.29 17.35 1.06
N ARG A 11 7.60 16.52 0.05
CA ARG A 11 7.12 16.73 -1.33
C ARG A 11 5.65 16.39 -1.52
N PHE A 12 5.05 15.57 -0.64
CA PHE A 12 3.62 15.24 -0.66
C PHE A 12 2.77 16.37 -0.07
N ALA A 13 3.22 16.97 1.04
CA ALA A 13 2.54 18.11 1.69
C ALA A 13 2.52 19.39 0.83
N ALA A 14 3.53 19.59 -0.02
CA ALA A 14 3.66 20.76 -0.91
C ALA A 14 2.85 20.66 -2.21
N LEU A 15 2.11 19.56 -2.45
CA LEU A 15 1.33 19.42 -3.68
C LEU A 15 0.10 20.36 -3.67
N PRO A 16 -0.21 21.02 -4.80
CA PRO A 16 -1.37 21.91 -4.86
C PRO A 16 -2.68 21.17 -4.56
N PRO A 17 -3.73 21.85 -4.04
CA PRO A 17 -4.96 21.25 -3.52
C PRO A 17 -5.62 20.21 -4.45
N TRP A 18 -5.52 20.40 -5.76
CA TRP A 18 -6.08 19.48 -6.76
C TRP A 18 -5.34 18.13 -6.83
N ARG A 19 -4.08 18.03 -6.38
CA ARG A 19 -3.33 16.77 -6.21
C ARG A 19 -3.56 16.09 -4.85
N ARG A 20 -4.02 16.83 -3.82
CA ARG A 20 -4.48 16.24 -2.54
C ARG A 20 -5.78 15.43 -2.67
N ARG A 21 -6.45 15.54 -3.82
CA ARG A 21 -7.68 14.81 -4.16
C ARG A 21 -7.49 13.29 -4.27
N TRP A 22 -6.26 12.78 -4.31
CA TRP A 22 -5.96 11.33 -4.28
C TRP A 22 -6.26 10.66 -2.93
N ALA A 23 -6.47 11.44 -1.86
CA ALA A 23 -6.96 10.93 -0.57
C ALA A 23 -8.46 10.55 -0.61
N ARG A 24 -9.19 10.87 -1.69
CA ARG A 24 -10.54 10.30 -1.91
C ARG A 24 -10.40 8.99 -2.67
N VAL A 25 -10.85 7.91 -2.03
CA VAL A 25 -11.12 6.63 -2.67
C VAL A 25 -12.15 6.85 -3.78
N ARG A 26 -11.67 7.10 -5.01
CA ARG A 26 -12.49 7.06 -6.19
C ARG A 26 -11.80 6.14 -7.18
N ALA A 27 -12.48 5.06 -7.54
CA ALA A 27 -12.05 4.23 -8.65
C ALA A 27 -11.88 5.12 -9.90
N PRO A 28 -10.81 4.93 -10.67
CA PRO A 28 -10.62 5.64 -11.92
C PRO A 28 -11.85 5.41 -12.82
N ARG A 29 -12.37 6.48 -13.43
CA ARG A 29 -13.49 6.36 -14.37
C ARG A 29 -12.96 5.68 -15.65
N PRO A 30 -13.75 4.82 -16.30
CA PRO A 30 -13.31 4.12 -17.52
C PRO A 30 -12.81 5.06 -18.62
N GLU A 31 -13.42 6.26 -18.72
CA GLU A 31 -13.13 7.27 -19.74
C GLU A 31 -11.90 8.15 -19.48
N ASP A 32 -11.14 7.93 -18.40
CA ASP A 32 -9.98 8.75 -18.02
C ASP A 32 -8.68 7.93 -18.12
N GLU A 33 -8.22 7.70 -19.36
CA GLU A 33 -7.07 6.83 -19.68
C GLU A 33 -5.77 7.26 -18.99
N GLU A 34 -5.51 8.57 -18.88
CA GLU A 34 -4.33 9.10 -18.17
C GLU A 34 -4.39 8.76 -16.67
N TYR A 35 -5.56 8.94 -16.05
CA TYR A 35 -5.76 8.59 -14.64
C TYR A 35 -5.69 7.07 -14.39
N GLN A 36 -6.15 6.25 -15.34
CA GLN A 36 -6.01 4.79 -15.28
C GLN A 36 -4.53 4.38 -15.33
N ALA A 37 -3.74 4.95 -16.25
CA ALA A 37 -2.33 4.63 -16.38
C ALA A 37 -1.55 4.95 -15.09
N VAL A 38 -1.79 6.12 -14.49
CA VAL A 38 -1.16 6.52 -13.23
C VAL A 38 -1.62 5.64 -12.06
N ALA A 39 -2.92 5.31 -12.01
CA ALA A 39 -3.45 4.42 -10.96
C ALA A 39 -2.85 3.01 -11.08
N TYR A 40 -2.68 2.51 -12.30
CA TYR A 40 -2.06 1.22 -12.58
C TYR A 40 -0.59 1.19 -12.17
N GLU A 41 0.19 2.19 -12.57
CA GLU A 41 1.60 2.31 -12.19
C GLU A 41 1.77 2.33 -10.66
N ALA A 42 0.90 3.08 -9.96
CA ALA A 42 0.91 3.11 -8.49
C ALA A 42 0.63 1.73 -7.88
N VAL A 43 -0.30 0.97 -8.44
CA VAL A 43 -0.61 -0.40 -7.98
C VAL A 43 0.54 -1.36 -8.28
N GLN A 44 1.20 -1.24 -9.44
CA GLN A 44 2.36 -2.07 -9.79
C GLN A 44 3.52 -1.86 -8.81
N ILE A 45 3.79 -0.62 -8.40
CA ILE A 45 4.80 -0.35 -7.36
C ILE A 45 4.49 -1.08 -6.05
N LEU A 46 3.20 -1.23 -5.69
CA LEU A 46 2.81 -1.99 -4.50
C LEU A 46 3.02 -3.49 -4.69
N PHE A 47 2.70 -4.02 -5.88
CA PHE A 47 2.98 -5.42 -6.21
C PHE A 47 4.49 -5.72 -6.17
N ASP A 48 5.32 -4.86 -6.74
CA ASP A 48 6.78 -4.99 -6.69
C ASP A 48 7.31 -5.00 -5.25
N ALA A 49 6.75 -4.12 -4.40
CA ALA A 49 7.11 -4.08 -2.98
C ALA A 49 6.71 -5.36 -2.23
N VAL A 50 5.52 -5.91 -2.53
CA VAL A 50 5.00 -7.15 -1.93
C VAL A 50 5.75 -8.39 -2.43
N ALA A 51 6.16 -8.41 -3.70
CA ALA A 51 6.89 -9.52 -4.31
C ALA A 51 8.22 -9.81 -3.58
N GLY A 52 8.85 -8.78 -2.99
CA GLY A 52 10.05 -8.93 -2.17
C GLY A 52 9.88 -9.78 -0.91
N PHE A 53 8.63 -10.09 -0.50
CA PHE A 53 8.32 -10.98 0.61
C PHE A 53 8.08 -12.44 0.20
N GLY A 54 8.03 -12.74 -1.10
CA GLY A 54 7.75 -14.08 -1.60
C GLY A 54 6.26 -14.47 -1.58
N LEU A 55 5.35 -13.51 -1.40
CA LEU A 55 3.90 -13.74 -1.48
C LEU A 55 3.48 -13.83 -2.96
N THR A 56 2.71 -14.85 -3.33
CA THR A 56 2.19 -15.06 -4.70
C THR A 56 0.67 -15.12 -4.71
N ASP A 57 0.09 -15.14 -5.92
CA ASP A 57 -1.33 -15.40 -6.18
C ASP A 57 -2.28 -14.53 -5.34
N GLU A 58 -3.29 -15.13 -4.73
CA GLU A 58 -4.30 -14.44 -3.91
C GLU A 58 -3.67 -13.73 -2.70
N ARG A 59 -2.60 -14.30 -2.13
CA ARG A 59 -1.88 -13.69 -0.99
C ARG A 59 -1.20 -12.38 -1.38
N ALA A 60 -0.62 -12.30 -2.58
CA ALA A 60 -0.05 -11.07 -3.08
C ALA A 60 -1.13 -9.98 -3.27
N ILE A 61 -2.30 -10.36 -3.80
CA ILE A 61 -3.44 -9.46 -3.99
C ILE A 61 -3.92 -8.90 -2.64
N ASP A 62 -4.09 -9.77 -1.66
CA ASP A 62 -4.54 -9.37 -0.32
C ASP A 62 -3.52 -8.47 0.39
N ALA A 63 -2.23 -8.78 0.26
CA ALA A 63 -1.15 -7.96 0.81
C ALA A 63 -1.10 -6.56 0.18
N VAL A 64 -1.26 -6.46 -1.15
CA VAL A 64 -1.35 -5.17 -1.85
C VAL A 64 -2.59 -4.37 -1.40
N ARG A 65 -3.75 -5.03 -1.27
CA ARG A 65 -4.98 -4.39 -0.77
C ARG A 65 -4.83 -3.88 0.66
N ALA A 66 -4.21 -4.66 1.54
CA ALA A 66 -3.93 -4.27 2.92
C ALA A 66 -3.01 -3.04 2.99
N LEU A 67 -1.89 -3.08 2.25
CA LEU A 67 -0.94 -1.96 2.17
C LEU A 67 -1.61 -0.69 1.66
N ARG A 68 -2.37 -0.80 0.57
CA ARG A 68 -3.10 0.31 -0.02
C ARG A 68 -4.15 0.89 0.94
N THR A 69 -4.86 0.03 1.68
CA THR A 69 -5.85 0.45 2.68
C THR A 69 -5.21 1.25 3.80
N ILE A 70 -4.08 0.76 4.36
CA ILE A 70 -3.36 1.46 5.43
C ILE A 70 -2.83 2.81 4.94
N ILE A 71 -2.21 2.87 3.76
CA ILE A 71 -1.68 4.12 3.20
C ILE A 71 -2.80 5.15 3.00
N HIS A 72 -3.91 4.76 2.34
CA HIS A 72 -5.01 5.68 2.10
C HIS A 72 -5.73 6.09 3.38
N GLY A 73 -5.99 5.15 4.29
CA GLY A 73 -6.64 5.43 5.56
C GLY A 73 -5.82 6.40 6.41
N PHE A 74 -4.52 6.15 6.52
CA PHE A 74 -3.62 7.02 7.29
C PHE A 74 -3.53 8.42 6.68
N ALA A 75 -3.28 8.52 5.37
CA ALA A 75 -3.21 9.81 4.67
C ALA A 75 -4.55 10.57 4.73
N GLY A 76 -5.67 9.86 4.70
CA GLY A 76 -7.00 10.45 4.87
C GLY A 76 -7.16 11.09 6.24
N LEU A 77 -6.86 10.35 7.31
CA LEU A 77 -6.92 10.84 8.68
C LEU A 77 -5.95 12.00 8.94
N GLU A 78 -4.71 11.90 8.44
CA GLU A 78 -3.71 12.97 8.55
C GLU A 78 -4.15 14.24 7.82
N SER A 79 -4.66 14.11 6.59
CA SER A 79 -5.12 15.26 5.80
C SER A 79 -6.36 15.97 6.38
N ALA A 80 -7.16 15.24 7.15
CA ALA A 80 -8.32 15.75 7.86
C ALA A 80 -7.97 16.31 9.25
N ASP A 81 -6.68 16.33 9.62
CA ASP A 81 -6.21 16.66 10.96
C ASP A 81 -6.92 15.85 12.05
N ALA A 82 -7.29 14.59 11.75
CA ALA A 82 -8.21 13.81 12.58
C ALA A 82 -7.53 13.07 13.75
N PHE A 83 -6.19 13.06 13.83
CA PHE A 83 -5.49 12.33 14.88
C PHE A 83 -5.57 13.02 16.24
N GLN A 84 -5.47 14.36 16.31
CA GLN A 84 -5.66 15.17 17.53
C GLN A 84 -5.00 14.58 18.80
N MET A 85 -3.80 14.04 18.65
CA MET A 85 -2.99 13.41 19.72
C MET A 85 -1.60 14.04 19.74
N GLU A 86 -0.92 13.99 20.89
CA GLU A 86 0.42 14.60 21.08
C GLU A 86 1.52 13.94 20.24
N ARG A 87 1.34 12.68 19.84
CA ARG A 87 2.33 11.91 19.08
C ARG A 87 2.41 12.37 17.62
N ASP A 88 3.64 12.50 17.10
CA ASP A 88 3.90 12.80 15.69
C ASP A 88 3.27 11.72 14.76
N PRO A 89 2.37 12.11 13.83
CA PRO A 89 1.80 11.21 12.84
C PRO A 89 2.85 10.44 12.03
N ALA A 90 4.03 11.00 11.77
CA ALA A 90 5.09 10.31 11.04
C ALA A 90 5.59 9.05 11.78
N ASP A 91 5.61 9.08 13.12
CA ASP A 91 6.01 7.93 13.92
C ASP A 91 4.92 6.86 13.98
N SER A 92 3.65 7.28 13.98
CA SER A 92 2.51 6.36 13.88
C SER A 92 2.41 5.73 12.48
N TYR A 93 2.78 6.45 11.42
CA TYR A 93 2.87 5.92 10.07
C TYR A 93 3.95 4.84 9.95
N ARG A 94 5.15 5.10 10.48
CA ARG A 94 6.22 4.09 10.53
C ARG A 94 5.77 2.85 11.28
N PHE A 95 5.16 3.05 12.45
CA PHE A 95 4.65 1.96 13.27
C PHE A 95 3.68 1.05 12.51
N VAL A 96 2.67 1.61 11.82
CA VAL A 96 1.69 0.79 11.08
C VAL A 96 2.30 0.09 9.86
N VAL A 97 3.25 0.74 9.18
CA VAL A 97 3.99 0.12 8.06
C VAL A 97 4.85 -1.04 8.56
N ASP A 98 5.57 -0.86 9.67
CA ASP A 98 6.41 -1.91 10.26
C ASP A 98 5.55 -3.10 10.73
N MET A 99 4.38 -2.85 11.32
CA MET A 99 3.43 -3.92 11.66
C MET A 99 3.02 -4.74 10.44
N LEU A 100 2.70 -4.07 9.33
CA LEU A 100 2.29 -4.75 8.10
C LEU A 100 3.44 -5.54 7.47
N ILE A 101 4.65 -4.97 7.42
CA ILE A 101 5.86 -5.64 6.94
C ILE A 101 6.14 -6.91 7.76
N ASN A 102 6.04 -6.83 9.08
CA ASN A 102 6.26 -7.98 9.95
C ASN A 102 5.19 -9.06 9.76
N SER A 103 3.93 -8.66 9.55
CA SER A 103 2.85 -9.59 9.21
C SER A 103 3.09 -10.30 7.87
N MET A 104 3.47 -9.57 6.81
CA MET A 104 3.79 -10.16 5.50
C MET A 104 4.94 -11.16 5.58
N ARG A 105 5.99 -10.86 6.37
CA ARG A 105 7.10 -11.80 6.61
C ARG A 105 6.63 -13.07 7.33
N ALA A 106 5.74 -12.92 8.31
CA ALA A 106 5.18 -14.06 9.03
C ALA A 106 4.30 -14.93 8.11
N GLU A 107 3.42 -14.32 7.33
CA GLU A 107 2.57 -15.02 6.35
C GLU A 107 3.39 -15.76 5.29
N ALA A 108 4.48 -15.16 4.80
CA ALA A 108 5.39 -15.81 3.87
C ALA A 108 6.12 -17.01 4.49
N ALA A 109 6.46 -16.94 5.79
CA ALA A 109 7.07 -18.06 6.51
C ALA A 109 6.09 -19.21 6.76
N ILE A 110 4.80 -18.91 6.93
CA ILE A 110 3.73 -19.91 7.09
C ILE A 110 3.38 -20.56 5.75
N SER A 111 3.37 -19.76 4.67
CA SER A 111 3.02 -20.18 3.31
C SER A 111 4.22 -20.78 2.56
N GLY A 112 5.14 -21.47 3.25
CA GLY A 112 6.34 -22.08 2.64
C GLY A 112 6.03 -22.78 1.31
N PRO A 113 7.00 -22.84 0.38
CA PRO A 113 6.77 -22.95 -1.07
C PRO A 113 5.64 -23.92 -1.37
N ASP A 114 4.50 -23.40 -1.81
CA ASP A 114 3.32 -24.22 -2.08
C ASP A 114 3.65 -25.21 -3.21
N THR A 115 3.93 -26.45 -2.82
CA THR A 115 4.18 -27.59 -3.72
C THR A 115 2.93 -28.41 -3.96
N ALA A 116 1.72 -27.92 -3.64
CA ALA A 116 0.50 -28.65 -3.97
C ALA A 116 0.02 -28.25 -5.38
N PRO A 117 0.08 -29.14 -6.39
CA PRO A 117 -0.52 -28.85 -7.69
C PRO A 117 -2.03 -28.66 -7.51
N LEU A 118 -2.55 -27.62 -8.14
CA LEU A 118 -3.99 -27.35 -8.26
C LEU A 118 -4.70 -28.64 -8.71
N HIS A 119 -5.46 -29.26 -7.82
CA HIS A 119 -6.48 -30.20 -8.22
C HIS A 119 -7.56 -29.42 -8.98
N VAL A 120 -7.43 -29.39 -10.30
CA VAL A 120 -8.55 -29.03 -11.17
C VAL A 120 -9.60 -30.10 -10.93
N GLY A 121 -10.61 -29.75 -10.14
CA GLY A 121 -11.78 -30.60 -9.95
C GLY A 121 -12.45 -30.81 -11.30
N GLU A 122 -12.33 -32.02 -11.85
CA GLU A 122 -13.26 -32.49 -12.85
C GLU A 122 -14.63 -32.61 -12.16
N GLY A 123 -15.55 -31.74 -12.57
CA GLY A 123 -16.94 -31.82 -12.16
C GLY A 123 -17.68 -32.97 -12.85
N PRO A 124 -18.80 -33.43 -12.28
CA PRO A 124 -19.64 -34.48 -12.86
C PRO A 124 -20.43 -34.01 -14.10
#